data_AF-A0A918YNE3-F1
#
_entry.id   AF-A0A918YNE3-F1
#
_cell.length_a   1.000
_cell.length_b   1.000
_cell.length_c   1.000
_cell.angle_alpha   90.00
_cell.angle_beta   90.00
_cell.angle_gamma   90.00
#
_symmetry.space_group_name_H-M   'P 1'
#
loop_
_entity.id
_entity.type
_entity.pdbx_description
1 polymer ?
#
loop_
_entity_poly.entity_id
_entity_poly.type
_entity_poly.pdbx_seq_one_letter_code
_entity_poly.pdbx_strand_id
1 'polypeptide(L)'
;MPDTVHTLLVATDGTITDLHLSTNDTAQLTQIHRALGDDAEALHYVHGTDGANTVAFVAEIREGQPPNLYAALALHFLLPQAAITDVRGPVVFAGFTREGRLANLSEDAVRAIRAVEPEIPGTFPAIVRTAH
;
A
#
# COMPACT_ATOMS: atom_id res chain seq x y z
N MET A 1 13.22 -10.00 -17.31
CA MET A 1 12.43 -8.79 -17.03
C MET A 1 13.29 -7.93 -16.12
N PRO A 2 13.28 -6.59 -16.22
CA PRO A 2 14.00 -5.77 -15.25
C PRO A 2 13.45 -6.07 -13.85
N ASP A 3 14.33 -6.24 -12.87
CA ASP A 3 13.92 -6.40 -11.48
C ASP A 3 13.20 -5.11 -11.05
N THR A 4 11.98 -5.27 -10.54
CA THR A 4 11.12 -4.18 -10.05
C THR A 4 10.75 -4.42 -8.59
N VAL A 5 10.46 -3.35 -7.88
CA VAL A 5 9.92 -3.39 -6.52
C VAL A 5 8.39 -3.34 -6.56
N HIS A 6 7.73 -4.39 -6.06
CA HIS A 6 6.28 -4.50 -5.98
C HIS A 6 5.72 -3.72 -4.80
N THR A 7 4.85 -2.75 -5.11
CA THR A 7 4.14 -1.88 -4.19
C THR A 7 2.66 -1.84 -4.55
N LEU A 8 1.83 -1.32 -3.66
CA LEU A 8 0.39 -1.18 -3.88
C LEU A 8 -0.03 0.28 -3.72
N LEU A 9 -0.80 0.80 -4.68
CA LEU A 9 -1.48 2.09 -4.58
C LEU A 9 -2.93 1.85 -4.15
N VAL A 10 -3.34 2.48 -3.05
CA VAL A 10 -4.73 2.48 -2.57
C VAL A 10 -5.33 3.86 -2.85
N ALA A 11 -6.26 3.90 -3.79
CA ALA A 11 -7.02 5.09 -4.13
C ALA A 11 -8.10 5.39 -3.08
N THR A 12 -8.66 6.61 -3.10
CA THR A 12 -9.66 7.07 -2.13
C THR A 12 -11.03 6.43 -2.33
N ASP A 13 -11.28 5.84 -3.50
CA ASP A 13 -12.48 5.04 -3.80
C ASP A 13 -12.34 3.57 -3.36
N GLY A 14 -11.17 3.16 -2.87
CA GLY A 14 -10.88 1.80 -2.43
C GLY A 14 -10.25 0.91 -3.50
N THR A 15 -10.04 1.42 -4.72
CA THR A 15 -9.33 0.68 -5.77
C THR A 15 -7.88 0.44 -5.36
N ILE A 16 -7.42 -0.80 -5.49
CA ILE A 16 -6.04 -1.20 -5.17
C ILE A 16 -5.31 -1.59 -6.46
N THR A 17 -4.26 -0.86 -6.79
CA THR A 17 -3.49 -1.06 -8.02
C THR A 17 -2.08 -1.56 -7.71
N ASP A 18 -1.63 -2.61 -8.41
CA ASP A 18 -0.24 -3.03 -8.37
C ASP A 18 0.66 -2.00 -9.05
N LEU A 19 1.69 -1.58 -8.34
CA LEU A 19 2.66 -0.64 -8.85
C LEU A 19 4.04 -1.29 -8.79
N HIS A 20 4.71 -1.35 -9.94
CA HIS A 20 6.04 -1.95 -10.08
C HIS A 20 7.07 -0.83 -10.24
N LEU A 21 7.69 -0.46 -9.13
CA LEU A 21 8.72 0.57 -9.09
C LEU A 21 10.04 0.05 -9.68
N SER A 22 10.85 0.96 -10.21
CA SER A 22 12.24 0.66 -10.60
C SER A 22 13.05 0.16 -9.39
N THR A 23 14.18 -0.51 -9.62
CA THR A 23 15.17 -0.80 -8.57
C THR A 23 16.16 0.35 -8.36
N ASN A 24 16.11 1.39 -9.18
CA ASN A 24 16.90 2.61 -8.99
C ASN A 24 16.19 3.57 -8.04
N ASP A 25 16.84 3.91 -6.91
CA ASP A 25 16.28 4.74 -5.83
C ASP A 25 15.71 6.09 -6.30
N THR A 26 16.42 6.80 -7.20
CA THR A 26 15.96 8.10 -7.72
C THR A 26 14.71 7.94 -8.59
N ALA A 27 14.66 6.87 -9.40
CA ALA A 27 13.50 6.55 -10.21
C ALA A 27 12.31 6.11 -9.34
N GLN A 28 12.55 5.37 -8.25
CA GLN A 28 11.50 4.96 -7.31
C GLN A 28 10.76 6.15 -6.72
N LEU A 29 11.50 7.11 -6.15
CA LEU A 29 10.90 8.31 -5.56
C LEU A 29 10.10 9.09 -6.61
N THR A 30 10.67 9.29 -7.80
CA THR A 30 9.98 9.96 -8.91
C THR A 30 8.67 9.25 -9.29
N GLN A 31 8.65 7.92 -9.29
CA GLN A 31 7.46 7.13 -9.58
C GLN A 31 6.42 7.21 -8.46
N ILE A 32 6.84 7.26 -7.19
CA ILE A 32 5.95 7.46 -6.04
C ILE A 32 5.31 8.84 -6.09
N HIS A 33 6.09 9.90 -6.30
CA HIS A 33 5.57 11.27 -6.46
C HIS A 33 4.53 11.35 -7.58
N ARG A 34 4.84 10.75 -8.74
CA ARG A 34 3.90 10.69 -9.86
C ARG A 34 2.61 9.94 -9.52
N ALA A 35 2.70 8.83 -8.77
CA ALA A 35 1.55 8.04 -8.37
C ALA A 35 0.62 8.80 -7.40
N LEU A 36 1.20 9.68 -6.59
CA LEU A 36 0.47 10.47 -5.59
C LEU A 36 0.04 11.85 -6.11
N GLY A 37 0.53 12.25 -7.29
CA GLY A 37 0.16 13.49 -7.97
C GLY A 37 0.90 14.74 -7.48
N ASP A 38 1.84 14.58 -6.55
CA ASP A 38 2.64 15.67 -5.95
C ASP A 38 3.88 15.10 -5.23
N ASP A 39 4.60 15.95 -4.49
CA ASP A 39 5.60 15.52 -3.52
C ASP A 39 5.00 14.54 -2.50
N ALA A 40 5.83 13.59 -2.06
CA ALA A 40 5.42 12.43 -1.29
C ALA A 40 6.23 12.36 -0.01
N GLU A 41 5.54 12.09 1.09
CA GLU A 41 6.13 11.93 2.41
C GLU A 41 5.78 10.56 2.99
N ALA A 42 6.70 10.00 3.78
CA ALA A 42 6.45 8.78 4.51
C ALA A 42 5.56 9.10 5.73
N LEU A 43 4.33 8.57 5.73
CA LEU A 43 3.36 8.76 6.80
C LEU A 43 3.67 7.87 8.00
N HIS A 44 3.91 6.58 7.76
CA HIS A 44 4.09 5.58 8.80
C HIS A 44 5.09 4.50 8.39
N TYR A 45 5.93 4.10 9.34
CA TYR A 45 6.76 2.92 9.28
C TYR A 45 6.16 1.82 10.15
N VAL A 46 5.62 0.79 9.50
CA VAL A 46 5.12 -0.42 10.13
C VAL A 46 6.28 -1.40 10.29
N HIS A 47 6.71 -1.63 11.52
CA HIS A 47 7.67 -2.69 11.81
C HIS A 47 6.90 -3.99 12.06
N GLY A 48 7.00 -4.94 11.13
CA GLY A 48 6.45 -6.28 11.32
C GLY A 48 7.25 -7.07 12.36
N THR A 49 6.58 -7.97 13.07
CA THR A 49 7.19 -8.84 14.09
C THR A 49 8.31 -9.73 13.54
N ASP A 50 8.26 -10.03 12.24
CA ASP A 50 9.26 -10.87 11.55
C ASP A 50 10.34 -10.06 10.82
N GLY A 51 10.42 -8.75 11.08
CA GLY A 51 11.40 -7.86 10.46
C GLY A 51 11.06 -7.39 9.05
N ALA A 52 9.91 -7.79 8.49
CA ALA A 52 9.34 -7.19 7.30
C ALA A 52 8.76 -5.82 7.65
N ASN A 53 9.40 -4.74 7.21
CA ASN A 53 8.86 -3.40 7.42
C ASN A 53 8.02 -3.00 6.20
N THR A 54 6.90 -2.32 6.45
CA THR A 54 6.08 -1.68 5.43
C THR A 54 6.07 -0.19 5.69
N VAL A 55 6.20 0.61 4.65
CA VAL A 55 6.06 2.06 4.71
C VAL A 55 4.85 2.49 3.89
N ALA A 56 4.09 3.44 4.41
CA ALA A 56 2.99 4.08 3.69
C ALA A 56 3.40 5.50 3.30
N PHE A 57 3.35 5.80 2.01
CA PHE A 57 3.59 7.14 1.44
C PHE A 57 2.28 7.82 1.10
N VAL A 58 2.20 9.11 1.42
CA VAL A 58 1.08 9.99 1.09
C VAL A 58 1.60 11.25 0.42
N ALA A 59 0.72 12.01 -0.22
CA ALA A 59 1.09 13.33 -0.71
C ALA A 59 1.48 14.25 0.47
N GLU A 60 2.53 15.06 0.31
CA GLU A 60 2.98 16.04 1.31
C GLU A 60 1.88 17.08 1.58
N ILE A 61 1.24 17.59 0.52
CA ILE A 61 0.12 18.51 0.62
C ILE A 61 -1.19 17.70 0.72
N ARG A 62 -1.66 17.51 1.95
CA ARG A 62 -2.90 16.76 2.26
C ARG A 62 -4.14 17.64 2.33
N GLU A 63 -3.97 18.96 2.35
CA GLU A 63 -5.07 19.90 2.46
C GLU A 63 -6.00 19.79 1.23
N GLY A 64 -7.30 19.66 1.47
CA GLY A 64 -8.29 19.47 0.39
C GLY A 64 -8.39 18.06 -0.19
N GLN A 65 -7.52 17.13 0.19
CA GLN A 65 -7.65 15.72 -0.20
C GLN A 65 -8.78 15.02 0.58
N PRO A 66 -9.58 14.15 -0.08
CA PRO A 66 -10.63 13.41 0.61
C PRO A 66 -10.00 12.37 1.56
N PRO A 67 -10.69 12.01 2.67
CA PRO A 67 -10.24 10.94 3.54
C PRO A 67 -10.18 9.61 2.79
N ASN A 68 -9.18 8.79 3.08
CA ASN A 68 -8.97 7.47 2.52
C ASN A 68 -9.15 6.41 3.60
N LEU A 69 -10.41 6.04 3.84
CA LEU A 69 -10.77 5.04 4.85
C LEU A 69 -10.13 3.68 4.57
N TYR A 70 -10.01 3.31 3.29
CA TYR A 70 -9.41 2.03 2.89
C TYR A 70 -7.93 1.96 3.26
N ALA A 71 -7.16 3.02 2.97
CA ALA A 71 -5.77 3.08 3.39
C ALA A 71 -5.61 3.11 4.92
N ALA A 72 -6.52 3.81 5.63
CA ALA A 72 -6.53 3.82 7.09
C ALA A 72 -6.81 2.43 7.69
N LEU A 73 -7.76 1.68 7.11
CA LEU A 73 -8.04 0.29 7.49
C LEU A 73 -6.88 -0.66 7.14
N ALA A 74 -6.23 -0.47 5.99
CA ALA A 74 -5.07 -1.25 5.60
C ALA A 74 -3.93 -1.06 6.60
N LEU A 75 -3.67 0.19 7.01
CA LEU A 75 -2.72 0.49 8.09
C LEU A 75 -3.12 -0.17 9.40
N HIS A 76 -4.40 -0.18 9.77
CA HIS A 76 -4.88 -0.85 10.97
C HIS A 76 -4.68 -2.38 10.89
N PHE A 77 -4.88 -3.02 9.75
CA PHE A 77 -4.62 -4.46 9.61
C PHE A 77 -3.13 -4.80 9.64
N LEU A 78 -2.29 -3.91 9.12
CA LEU A 78 -0.83 -4.04 9.22
C LEU A 78 -0.31 -3.75 10.64
N LEU A 79 -1.00 -2.90 11.40
CA LEU A 79 -0.71 -2.52 12.79
C LEU A 79 -1.98 -2.54 13.65
N PRO A 80 -2.45 -3.71 14.10
CA PRO A 80 -3.73 -3.82 14.84
C PRO A 80 -3.73 -3.06 16.17
N GLN A 81 -2.54 -2.74 16.70
CA GLN A 81 -2.37 -2.02 17.95
C GLN A 81 -2.28 -0.49 17.77
N ALA A 82 -2.21 0.01 16.54
CA ALA A 82 -2.19 1.44 16.27
C ALA A 82 -3.62 2.01 16.25
N ALA A 83 -3.78 3.23 16.78
CA ALA A 83 -5.00 4.00 16.56
C ALA A 83 -5.21 4.22 15.06
N ILE A 84 -6.47 4.28 14.61
CA ILE A 84 -6.78 4.57 13.20
C ILE A 84 -6.22 5.96 12.87
N THR A 85 -5.22 6.01 12.00
CA THR A 85 -4.61 7.24 11.51
C THR A 85 -5.57 7.94 10.54
N ASP A 86 -5.76 9.26 10.65
CA ASP A 86 -6.42 10.03 9.59
C ASP A 86 -5.50 10.08 8.38
N VAL A 87 -5.90 9.36 7.33
CA VAL A 87 -5.19 9.26 6.07
C VAL A 87 -6.01 9.96 5.00
N ARG A 88 -5.39 10.86 4.23
CA ARG A 88 -6.06 11.63 3.19
C ARG A 88 -5.36 11.47 1.86
N GLY A 89 -6.14 11.40 0.79
CA GLY A 89 -5.66 11.18 -0.57
C GLY A 89 -5.21 9.74 -0.84
N PRO A 90 -4.69 9.48 -2.05
CA PRO A 90 -4.12 8.19 -2.42
C PRO A 90 -2.90 7.83 -1.55
N VAL A 91 -2.63 6.54 -1.38
CA VAL A 91 -1.53 6.04 -0.56
C VAL A 91 -0.76 4.94 -1.27
N VAL A 92 0.57 5.03 -1.30
CA VAL A 92 1.43 3.96 -1.78
C VAL A 92 2.01 3.18 -0.59
N PHE A 93 1.73 1.89 -0.53
CA PHE A 93 2.35 0.96 0.41
C PHE A 93 3.53 0.26 -0.24
N ALA A 94 4.67 0.24 0.43
CA ALA A 94 5.88 -0.41 -0.05
C ALA A 94 6.59 -1.19 1.07
N GLY A 95 7.32 -2.24 0.71
CA GLY A 95 8.24 -2.89 1.64
C GLY A 95 9.44 -1.99 1.93
N PHE A 96 10.02 -2.11 3.11
CA PHE A 96 11.19 -1.32 3.53
C PHE A 96 12.21 -2.20 4.24
N THR A 97 13.44 -2.21 3.75
CA THR A 97 14.53 -2.99 4.36
C THR A 97 15.06 -2.30 5.61
N ARG A 98 15.79 -3.04 6.45
CA ARG A 98 16.48 -2.47 7.63
C ARG A 98 17.56 -1.44 7.26
N GLU A 99 18.02 -1.45 6.02
CA GLU A 99 19.03 -0.53 5.49
C GLU A 99 18.42 0.78 4.97
N GLY A 100 17.10 0.94 5.09
CA GLY A 100 16.41 2.16 4.67
C GLY A 100 16.07 2.20 3.19
N ARG A 101 15.92 1.05 2.52
CA ARG A 101 15.64 0.96 1.08
C ARG A 101 14.26 0.39 0.81
N LEU A 102 13.63 0.83 -0.27
CA LEU A 102 12.39 0.23 -0.75
C LEU A 102 12.65 -1.21 -1.22
N ALA A 103 11.72 -2.09 -0.88
CA ALA A 103 11.71 -3.49 -1.25
C ALA A 103 10.29 -3.95 -1.56
N ASN A 104 10.18 -5.15 -2.10
CA ASN A 104 8.88 -5.78 -2.34
C ASN A 104 8.07 -5.81 -1.03
N LEU A 105 6.78 -5.52 -1.12
CA LEU A 105 5.86 -5.88 -0.05
C LEU A 105 5.93 -7.39 0.21
N SER A 106 5.83 -7.78 1.47
CA SER A 106 5.66 -9.20 1.81
C SER A 106 4.28 -9.68 1.37
N GLU A 107 4.15 -10.98 1.10
CA GLU A 107 2.85 -11.57 0.73
C GLU A 107 1.76 -11.33 1.78
N ASP A 108 2.13 -11.34 3.06
CA ASP A 108 1.20 -11.05 4.16
C ASP A 108 0.75 -9.59 4.16
N ALA A 109 1.65 -8.65 3.87
CA ALA A 109 1.30 -7.24 3.75
C ALA A 109 0.39 -7.01 2.54
N VAL A 110 0.69 -7.63 1.39
CA VAL A 110 -0.17 -7.59 0.20
C VAL A 110 -1.57 -8.12 0.52
N ARG A 111 -1.66 -9.26 1.22
CA ARG A 111 -2.93 -9.87 1.61
C ARG A 111 -3.72 -8.96 2.56
N ALA A 112 -3.07 -8.39 3.56
CA ALA A 112 -3.71 -7.48 4.52
C ALA A 112 -4.23 -6.20 3.84
N ILE A 113 -3.44 -5.61 2.94
CA ILE A 113 -3.84 -4.43 2.17
C ILE A 113 -5.01 -4.78 1.24
N ARG A 114 -4.95 -5.91 0.53
CA ARG A 114 -6.05 -6.31 -0.38
C ARG A 114 -7.35 -6.68 0.33
N ALA A 115 -7.30 -7.06 1.60
CA ALA A 115 -8.50 -7.36 2.38
C ALA A 115 -9.41 -6.15 2.60
N VAL A 116 -8.94 -4.91 2.36
CA VAL A 116 -9.78 -3.71 2.44
C VAL A 116 -10.42 -3.32 1.11
N GLU A 117 -10.09 -4.00 0.00
CA GLU A 117 -10.70 -3.72 -1.29
C GLU A 117 -12.22 -3.97 -1.20
N PRO A 118 -13.05 -3.00 -1.60
CA PRO A 118 -14.49 -3.19 -1.53
C PRO A 118 -14.91 -4.36 -2.42
N GLU A 119 -15.60 -5.34 -1.84
CA GLU A 119 -16.23 -6.40 -2.64
C GLU A 119 -17.25 -5.75 -3.59
N ILE A 120 -17.05 -5.89 -4.90
CA ILE A 120 -18.05 -5.49 -5.88
C ILE A 120 -19.30 -6.36 -5.65
N PRO A 121 -20.46 -5.77 -5.27
CA PRO A 121 -21.67 -6.54 -5.04
C PRO A 121 -22.03 -7.32 -6.32
N GLY A 122 -22.06 -8.65 -6.22
CA GLY A 122 -22.36 -9.55 -7.35
C GLY A 122 -21.18 -10.43 -7.82
N THR A 123 -19.98 -10.26 -7.26
CA THR A 123 -18.84 -11.14 -7.55
C THR A 123 -18.85 -12.30 -6.58
N PHE A 124 -19.44 -13.43 -6.96
CA PHE A 124 -19.35 -14.64 -6.16
C PHE A 124 -17.87 -15.07 -6.07
N PRO A 125 -17.37 -15.49 -4.89
CA PRO A 125 -16.11 -16.21 -4.84
C PRO A 125 -16.25 -17.42 -5.77
N ALA A 126 -15.28 -17.62 -6.66
CA ALA A 126 -15.22 -18.81 -7.49
C ALA A 126 -15.13 -20.01 -6.55
N ILE A 127 -16.27 -20.63 -6.26
CA ILE A 127 -16.34 -21.84 -5.46
C ILE A 127 -15.47 -22.85 -6.20
N VAL A 128 -14.36 -23.21 -5.56
CA VAL A 128 -13.46 -24.28 -5.95
C VAL A 128 -14.32 -25.51 -6.21
N ARG A 129 -14.51 -25.86 -7.48
CA ARG A 129 -15.09 -27.13 -7.87
C ARG A 129 -14.05 -28.20 -7.53
N THR A 130 -14.14 -28.75 -6.32
CA THR A 130 -13.58 -30.07 -6.04
C THR A 130 -14.33 -31.07 -6.90
N ALA A 131 -13.66 -31.56 -7.94
CA ALA A 131 -14.10 -32.71 -8.70
C ALA A 131 -14.04 -33.94 -7.78
N HIS A 132 -15.18 -34.63 -7.67
CA HIS A 132 -15.26 -36.00 -7.16
C HIS A 132 -14.89 -36.99 -8.26
#